data_AF-A0AAW1XEP1-F1
#
_entry.id   AF-A0AAW1XEP1-F1
#
_cell.length_a   1.000
_cell.length_b   1.000
_cell.length_c   1.000
_cell.angle_alpha   90.00
_cell.angle_beta   90.00
_cell.angle_gamma   90.00
#
_symmetry.space_group_name_H-M   'P 1'
#
loop_
_entity.id
_entity.type
_entity.pdbx_description
1 polymer ?
#
loop_
_entity_poly.entity_id
_entity_poly.type
_entity_poly.pdbx_seq_one_letter_code
_entity_poly.pdbx_strand_id
1 'polypeptide(L)'
;MWMKARGRFCTEAESPDEAAFVIAARELGFEFYKRTQTSISVRELDRASGKNVERLYTLLNVLEFNSSRKRMSVIVRNEEGKVLLLCKGADNVMFGRLAKNGREFEKETEEHLNRYAGAGLRTLILAYRELEEHEFSEFNEKFTNAKNSISADRETLIDEVTDKIEKDLILLGATAVEDKLQNGMETAINIGFACSLLRQGMRQIMITLESPEIQVLEKEGDKDAITTTSRASILQQITRGKDHAYSIKWGLRGICINH
;
A
#
# COMPACT_ATOMS: atom_id res chain seq x y z
N MET A 1 1.99 13.06 11.39
CA MET A 1 2.46 12.01 12.32
C MET A 1 3.03 12.67 13.56
N TRP A 2 2.58 12.27 14.76
CA TRP A 2 3.16 12.73 16.03
C TRP A 2 3.43 11.50 16.91
N MET A 3 4.52 11.51 17.68
CA MET A 3 4.76 10.50 18.72
C MET A 3 3.85 10.81 19.93
N LYS A 4 2.99 9.86 20.33
CA LYS A 4 2.50 9.84 21.72
C LYS A 4 3.55 9.19 22.61
N ALA A 5 3.57 9.59 23.88
CA ALA A 5 4.54 9.29 24.94
C ALA A 5 4.81 7.79 25.28
N ARG A 6 4.44 6.84 24.40
CA ARG A 6 4.64 5.39 24.55
C ARG A 6 5.25 4.71 23.31
N GLY A 7 5.95 5.46 22.44
CA GLY A 7 6.63 4.89 21.27
C GLY A 7 5.71 4.27 20.21
N ARG A 8 4.39 4.58 20.27
CA ARG A 8 3.43 4.20 19.23
C ARG A 8 3.33 5.34 18.22
N PHE A 9 3.72 5.06 16.98
CA PHE A 9 3.48 5.92 15.83
C PHE A 9 2.00 5.84 15.47
N CYS A 10 1.28 6.95 15.56
CA CYS A 10 -0.08 7.07 15.06
C CYS A 10 -0.02 7.71 13.67
N THR A 11 -0.44 6.95 12.66
CA THR A 11 -0.66 7.44 11.29
C THR A 11 -2.09 7.95 11.19
N GLU A 12 -2.25 9.25 10.93
CA GLU A 12 -3.54 9.81 10.53
C GLU A 12 -3.67 9.62 9.02
N ALA A 13 -4.77 8.99 8.59
CA ALA A 13 -5.11 8.75 7.20
C ALA A 13 -6.57 9.13 6.98
N GLU A 14 -6.92 9.52 5.75
CA GLU A 14 -8.29 9.93 5.40
C GLU A 14 -9.24 8.72 5.31
N SER A 15 -8.69 7.52 5.15
CA SER A 15 -9.45 6.27 5.17
C SER A 15 -8.73 5.15 5.95
N PRO A 16 -9.48 4.19 6.52
CA PRO A 16 -8.92 2.99 7.15
C PRO A 16 -8.03 2.18 6.20
N ASP A 17 -8.36 2.12 4.91
CA ASP A 17 -7.58 1.40 3.90
C ASP A 17 -6.19 2.01 3.73
N GLU A 18 -6.11 3.34 3.69
CA GLU A 18 -4.85 4.06 3.60
C GLU A 18 -3.98 3.85 4.82
N ALA A 19 -4.58 3.83 6.01
CA ALA A 19 -3.86 3.49 7.24
C ALA A 19 -3.29 2.07 7.15
N ALA A 20 -4.09 1.09 6.70
CA ALA A 20 -3.65 -0.28 6.52
C ALA A 20 -2.46 -0.38 5.53
N PHE A 21 -2.49 0.37 4.43
CA PHE A 21 -1.38 0.40 3.47
C PHE A 21 -0.10 1.00 4.04
N VAL A 22 -0.18 2.09 4.81
CA VAL A 22 1.02 2.70 5.40
C VAL A 22 1.63 1.81 6.46
N ILE A 23 0.80 1.15 7.27
CA ILE A 23 1.24 0.18 8.27
C ILE A 23 1.90 -1.01 7.58
N ALA A 24 1.25 -1.54 6.54
CA ALA A 24 1.77 -2.61 5.72
C ALA A 24 3.15 -2.30 5.13
N ALA A 25 3.29 -1.14 4.48
CA ALA A 25 4.53 -0.68 3.89
C ALA A 25 5.66 -0.63 4.94
N ARG A 26 5.37 -0.13 6.14
CA ARG A 26 6.33 -0.06 7.24
C ARG A 26 6.82 -1.43 7.69
N GLU A 27 5.94 -2.42 7.82
CA GLU A 27 6.33 -3.79 8.19
C GLU A 27 7.21 -4.46 7.12
N LEU A 28 7.08 -4.01 5.87
CA LEU A 28 7.92 -4.41 4.74
C LEU A 28 9.22 -3.61 4.62
N GLY A 29 9.47 -2.70 5.56
CA GLY A 29 10.70 -1.90 5.61
C GLY A 29 10.63 -0.58 4.84
N PHE A 30 9.44 -0.11 4.47
CA PHE A 30 9.20 1.21 3.88
C PHE A 30 8.43 2.08 4.88
N GLU A 31 9.16 2.82 5.70
CA GLU A 31 8.60 3.66 6.75
C GLU A 31 8.31 5.06 6.21
N PHE A 32 7.03 5.38 6.01
CA PHE A 32 6.60 6.76 5.83
C PHE A 32 6.54 7.46 7.20
N TYR A 33 7.40 8.47 7.42
CA TYR A 33 7.50 9.12 8.73
C TYR A 33 7.33 10.64 8.69
N LYS A 34 7.42 11.28 7.53
CA LYS A 34 7.22 12.74 7.44
C LYS A 34 6.53 13.13 6.14
N ARG A 35 5.60 14.07 6.26
CA ARG A 35 4.96 14.76 5.13
C ARG A 35 4.81 16.23 5.46
N THR A 36 5.11 17.06 4.49
CA THR A 36 4.77 18.47 4.46
C THR A 36 3.80 18.72 3.30
N GLN A 37 3.41 19.97 3.06
CA GLN A 37 2.56 20.30 1.91
C GLN A 37 3.25 20.03 0.57
N THR A 38 4.58 20.02 0.53
CA THR A 38 5.38 19.93 -0.70
C THR A 38 6.40 18.80 -0.69
N SER A 39 6.47 18.00 0.37
CA SER A 39 7.44 16.90 0.46
C SER A 39 6.95 15.71 1.26
N ILE A 40 7.46 14.54 0.89
CA ILE A 40 7.24 13.24 1.53
C ILE A 40 8.60 12.62 1.82
N SER A 41 8.83 12.19 3.06
CA SER A 41 10.04 11.49 3.47
C SER A 41 9.72 10.05 3.83
N VAL A 42 10.43 9.13 3.19
CA VAL A 42 10.33 7.69 3.40
C VAL A 42 11.69 7.20 3.86
N ARG A 43 11.72 6.36 4.90
CA ARG A 43 12.92 5.63 5.30
C ARG A 43 12.77 4.20 4.80
N GLU A 44 13.74 3.73 4.05
CA GLU A 44 13.76 2.36 3.57
C GLU A 44 15.12 1.70 3.73
N LEU A 45 15.14 0.37 3.75
CA LEU A 45 16.37 -0.39 3.69
C LEU A 45 16.87 -0.42 2.24
N ASP A 46 17.93 0.32 1.94
CA ASP A 46 18.57 0.22 0.63
C ASP A 46 19.20 -1.17 0.48
N ARG A 47 18.74 -1.91 -0.53
CA ARG A 47 19.20 -3.28 -0.79
C ARG A 47 20.63 -3.35 -1.29
N ALA A 48 21.13 -2.29 -1.92
CA ALA A 48 22.50 -2.25 -2.42
C ALA A 48 23.51 -2.06 -1.28
N SER A 49 23.22 -1.14 -0.36
CA SER A 49 24.10 -0.84 0.78
C SER A 49 23.78 -1.61 2.06
N GLY A 50 22.60 -2.21 2.17
CA GLY A 50 22.10 -2.88 3.38
C GLY A 50 21.83 -1.91 4.54
N LYS A 51 21.72 -0.61 4.27
CA LYS A 51 21.52 0.44 5.29
C LYS A 51 20.17 1.11 5.12
N ASN A 52 19.63 1.59 6.24
CA ASN A 52 18.47 2.46 6.19
C ASN A 52 18.87 3.80 5.57
N VAL A 53 18.23 4.14 4.46
CA VAL A 53 18.37 5.41 3.76
C VAL A 53 17.09 6.21 3.90
N GLU A 54 17.25 7.52 3.98
CA GLU A 54 16.14 8.46 3.86
C GLU A 54 16.00 8.85 2.39
N ARG A 55 14.78 8.72 1.86
CA ARG A 55 14.40 9.18 0.53
C ARG A 55 13.42 10.33 0.64
N LEU A 56 13.74 11.42 -0.06
CA LEU A 56 12.91 12.59 -0.16
C LEU A 56 12.21 12.66 -1.52
N TYR A 57 10.89 12.78 -1.48
CA TYR A 57 10.06 13.02 -2.65
C TYR A 57 9.45 14.41 -2.55
N THR A 58 9.59 15.21 -3.61
CA THR A 58 8.86 16.48 -3.74
C THR A 58 7.45 16.19 -4.22
N LEU A 59 6.44 16.60 -3.45
CA LEU A 59 5.04 16.46 -3.84
C LEU A 59 4.67 17.61 -4.77
N LEU A 60 4.40 17.30 -6.04
CA LEU A 60 4.09 18.29 -7.07
C LEU A 60 2.58 18.53 -7.16
N ASN A 61 1.79 17.46 -7.30
CA ASN A 61 0.34 17.55 -7.36
C ASN A 61 -0.32 16.35 -6.67
N VAL A 62 -1.49 16.60 -6.08
CA VAL A 62 -2.42 15.57 -5.62
C VAL A 62 -3.67 15.67 -6.49
N LEU A 63 -4.02 14.57 -7.15
CA LEU A 63 -5.24 14.41 -7.93
C LEU A 63 -6.22 13.61 -7.08
N GLU A 64 -7.10 14.33 -6.39
CA GLU A 64 -7.99 13.77 -5.37
C GLU A 64 -8.93 12.72 -5.94
N PHE A 65 -9.39 11.84 -5.05
CA PHE A 65 -10.46 10.91 -5.33
C PHE A 65 -11.76 11.67 -5.57
N ASN A 66 -12.48 11.32 -6.63
CA ASN A 66 -13.88 11.67 -6.77
C ASN A 66 -14.69 10.44 -7.23
N SER A 67 -15.99 10.45 -6.93
CA SER A 67 -16.91 9.34 -7.22
C SER A 67 -17.04 9.04 -8.71
N SER A 68 -16.83 10.05 -9.56
CA SER A 68 -16.86 9.93 -11.02
C SER A 68 -15.64 9.19 -11.57
N ARG A 69 -14.44 9.53 -11.07
CA ARG A 69 -13.14 9.03 -11.55
C ARG A 69 -12.72 7.73 -10.89
N LYS A 70 -13.19 7.45 -9.66
CA LYS A 70 -12.94 6.22 -8.87
C LYS A 70 -11.47 5.83 -8.73
N ARG A 71 -10.60 6.84 -8.67
CA ARG A 71 -9.14 6.71 -8.53
C ARG A 71 -8.58 7.97 -7.91
N MET A 72 -7.37 7.86 -7.38
CA MET A 72 -6.58 8.99 -6.92
C MET A 72 -5.13 8.82 -7.34
N SER A 73 -4.48 9.95 -7.58
CA SER A 73 -3.08 9.96 -8.02
C SER A 73 -2.28 11.02 -7.30
N VAL A 74 -0.98 10.78 -7.21
CA VAL A 74 0.00 11.78 -6.79
C VAL A 74 1.07 11.90 -7.86
N ILE A 75 1.51 13.13 -8.11
CA ILE A 75 2.68 13.40 -8.94
C ILE A 75 3.79 13.84 -8.00
N VAL A 76 4.90 13.12 -8.03
CA VAL A 76 6.06 13.37 -7.17
C VAL A 76 7.33 13.47 -8.01
N ARG A 77 8.31 14.24 -7.53
CA ARG A 77 9.68 14.20 -8.04
C ARG A 77 10.58 13.47 -7.04
N ASN A 78 11.29 12.44 -7.50
CA ASN A 78 12.24 11.70 -6.66
C ASN A 78 13.58 12.45 -6.53
N GLU A 79 14.51 11.89 -5.75
CA GLU A 79 15.85 12.48 -5.52
C GLU A 79 16.73 12.51 -6.77
N GLU A 80 16.43 11.65 -7.75
CA GLU A 80 17.13 11.61 -9.05
C GLU A 80 16.59 12.65 -10.04
N GLY A 81 15.56 13.42 -9.65
CA GLY A 81 14.92 14.43 -10.49
C GLY A 81 13.81 13.90 -11.40
N LYS A 82 13.51 12.60 -11.37
CA LYS A 82 12.45 11.98 -12.18
C LYS A 82 11.07 12.33 -11.64
N VAL A 83 10.15 12.65 -12.56
CA VAL A 83 8.75 12.91 -12.23
C VAL A 83 7.94 11.62 -12.37
N LEU A 84 7.29 11.21 -11.30
CA LEU A 84 6.52 9.97 -11.21
C LEU A 84 5.06 10.30 -10.92
N LEU A 85 4.17 9.78 -11.76
CA LEU A 85 2.74 9.70 -11.50
C LEU A 85 2.43 8.34 -10.87
N LEU A 86 1.97 8.34 -9.62
CA LEU A 86 1.52 7.14 -8.92
C LEU A 86 0.00 7.18 -8.82
N CYS A 87 -0.69 6.13 -9.24
CA CYS A 87 -2.15 6.05 -9.27
C CYS A 87 -2.66 4.80 -8.58
N LYS A 88 -3.71 4.96 -7.77
CA LYS A 88 -4.49 3.84 -7.23
C LYS A 88 -5.98 4.03 -7.52
N GLY A 89 -6.68 2.96 -7.86
CA GLY A 89 -8.10 3.06 -8.19
C GLY A 89 -8.81 1.74 -8.38
N ALA A 90 -10.10 1.82 -8.71
CA ALA A 90 -10.94 0.66 -8.99
C ALA A 90 -10.49 -0.06 -10.27
N ASP A 91 -10.63 -1.38 -10.27
CA ASP A 91 -10.26 -2.28 -11.36
C ASP A 91 -10.95 -1.92 -12.68
N ASN A 92 -12.25 -1.67 -12.63
CA ASN A 92 -13.09 -1.31 -13.77
C ASN A 92 -12.70 0.02 -14.46
N VAL A 93 -11.85 0.85 -13.82
CA VAL A 93 -11.33 2.11 -14.37
C VAL A 93 -9.86 1.97 -14.76
N MET A 94 -9.05 1.36 -13.89
CA MET A 94 -7.59 1.36 -14.01
C MET A 94 -7.10 0.53 -15.20
N PHE A 95 -7.72 -0.61 -15.51
CA PHE A 95 -7.34 -1.41 -16.69
C PHE A 95 -7.49 -0.64 -18.01
N GLY A 96 -8.46 0.29 -18.11
CA GLY A 96 -8.64 1.15 -19.28
C GLY A 96 -7.55 2.21 -19.46
N ARG A 97 -6.67 2.38 -18.46
CA ARG A 97 -5.62 3.42 -18.42
C ARG A 97 -4.21 2.89 -18.60
N LEU A 98 -4.03 1.57 -18.63
CA LEU A 98 -2.72 0.96 -18.78
C LEU A 98 -2.19 1.10 -20.22
N ALA A 99 -0.90 1.40 -20.37
CA ALA A 99 -0.18 1.36 -21.64
C ALA A 99 -0.17 -0.06 -22.22
N LYS A 100 -0.01 -0.20 -23.53
CA LYS A 100 0.08 -1.54 -24.16
C LYS A 100 1.24 -2.39 -23.61
N ASN A 101 2.37 -1.76 -23.33
CA ASN A 101 3.55 -2.38 -22.71
C ASN A 101 3.52 -2.40 -21.17
N GLY A 102 2.51 -1.76 -20.55
CA GLY A 102 2.33 -1.69 -19.11
C GLY A 102 1.43 -2.78 -18.52
N ARG A 103 1.10 -3.82 -19.31
CA ARG A 103 0.06 -4.82 -19.04
C ARG A 103 0.60 -6.23 -18.80
N GLU A 104 1.90 -6.38 -18.56
CA GLU A 104 2.58 -7.68 -18.44
C GLU A 104 1.85 -8.65 -17.50
N PHE A 105 1.35 -8.16 -16.36
CA PHE A 105 0.67 -8.95 -15.34
C PHE A 105 -0.84 -8.71 -15.26
N GLU A 106 -1.44 -8.14 -16.30
CA GLU A 106 -2.87 -7.75 -16.29
C GLU A 106 -3.77 -8.94 -16.00
N LYS A 107 -3.58 -10.05 -16.74
CA LYS A 107 -4.41 -11.24 -16.61
C LYS A 107 -4.31 -11.88 -15.23
N GLU A 108 -3.11 -12.07 -14.69
CA GLU A 108 -2.98 -12.65 -13.33
C GLU A 108 -3.53 -11.70 -12.27
N THR A 109 -3.39 -10.39 -12.45
CA THR A 109 -3.94 -9.40 -11.52
C THR A 109 -5.47 -9.41 -11.53
N GLU A 110 -6.09 -9.51 -12.71
CA GLU A 110 -7.54 -9.64 -12.87
C GLU A 110 -8.08 -10.91 -12.19
N GLU A 111 -7.40 -12.05 -12.37
CA GLU A 111 -7.76 -13.30 -11.68
C GLU A 111 -7.64 -13.20 -10.15
N HIS A 112 -6.66 -12.44 -9.63
CA HIS A 112 -6.55 -12.17 -8.20
C HIS A 112 -7.66 -11.25 -7.69
N LEU A 113 -7.94 -10.17 -8.42
CA LEU A 113 -8.99 -9.20 -8.08
C LEU A 113 -10.37 -9.86 -7.99
N ASN A 114 -10.71 -10.70 -8.97
CA ASN A 114 -11.97 -11.45 -8.97
C ASN A 114 -12.09 -12.37 -7.75
N ARG A 115 -10.99 -13.02 -7.36
CA ARG A 115 -10.96 -13.86 -6.14
C ARG A 115 -11.10 -13.04 -4.86
N TYR A 116 -10.41 -11.91 -4.77
CA TYR A 116 -10.48 -11.02 -3.60
C TYR A 116 -11.86 -10.39 -3.45
N ALA A 117 -12.46 -9.92 -4.55
CA ALA A 117 -13.82 -9.40 -4.56
C ALA A 117 -14.84 -10.48 -4.18
N GLY A 118 -14.68 -11.71 -4.70
CA GLY A 118 -15.50 -12.85 -4.30
C GLY A 118 -15.39 -13.23 -2.83
N ALA A 119 -14.26 -12.93 -2.19
CA ALA A 119 -14.03 -13.08 -0.75
C ALA A 119 -14.50 -11.86 0.08
N GLY A 120 -15.11 -10.86 -0.54
CA GLY A 120 -15.60 -9.65 0.14
C GLY A 120 -14.51 -8.65 0.52
N LEU A 121 -13.30 -8.79 -0.02
CA LEU A 121 -12.21 -7.86 0.23
C LEU A 121 -12.35 -6.62 -0.67
N ARG A 122 -12.04 -5.45 -0.13
CA ARG A 122 -11.93 -4.22 -0.91
C ARG A 122 -10.63 -4.22 -1.70
N THR A 123 -10.74 -4.16 -3.01
CA THR A 123 -9.58 -4.20 -3.91
C THR A 123 -9.24 -2.84 -4.50
N LEU A 124 -7.96 -2.62 -4.77
CA LEU A 124 -7.49 -1.48 -5.56
C LEU A 124 -6.36 -1.93 -6.49
N ILE A 125 -6.33 -1.38 -7.69
CA ILE A 125 -5.19 -1.50 -8.60
C ILE A 125 -4.19 -0.40 -8.28
N LEU A 126 -2.90 -0.74 -8.31
CA LEU A 126 -1.78 0.19 -8.23
C LEU A 126 -1.07 0.23 -9.58
N ALA A 127 -0.85 1.43 -10.10
CA ALA A 127 -0.12 1.65 -11.34
C ALA A 127 0.72 2.92 -11.26
N TYR A 128 1.74 3.03 -12.10
CA TYR A 128 2.60 4.21 -12.15
C TYR A 128 3.02 4.55 -13.58
N ARG A 129 3.53 5.78 -13.77
CA ARG A 129 4.19 6.20 -15.01
C ARG A 129 5.27 7.21 -14.68
N GLU A 130 6.40 7.12 -15.38
CA GLU A 130 7.40 8.19 -15.40
C GLU A 130 6.95 9.24 -16.43
N LEU A 131 6.85 10.50 -16.00
CA LEU A 131 6.47 11.62 -16.85
C LEU A 131 7.72 12.35 -17.32
N GLU A 132 7.70 12.81 -18.56
CA GLU A 132 8.72 13.74 -19.01
C GLU A 132 8.50 15.14 -18.39
N GLU A 133 9.58 15.88 -18.17
CA GLU A 133 9.52 17.19 -17.51
C GLU A 133 8.64 18.18 -18.29
N HIS A 134 8.71 18.13 -19.63
CA HIS A 134 7.89 18.98 -20.50
C HIS A 134 6.40 18.62 -20.41
N GLU A 135 6.08 17.33 -20.38
CA GLU A 135 4.71 16.81 -20.25
C GLU A 135 4.11 17.26 -18.92
N PHE A 136 4.87 17.15 -17.83
CA PHE A 136 4.45 17.61 -16.52
C PHE A 136 4.24 19.13 -16.50
N SER A 137 5.14 19.91 -17.09
CA SER A 137 5.02 21.37 -17.14
C SER A 137 3.73 21.81 -17.85
N GLU A 138 3.43 21.24 -19.01
CA GLU A 138 2.20 21.52 -19.74
C GLU A 138 0.95 21.12 -18.95
N PHE A 139 0.99 19.95 -18.31
CA PHE A 139 -0.10 19.50 -17.44
C PHE A 139 -0.33 20.48 -16.30
N ASN A 140 0.74 20.89 -15.60
CA ASN A 140 0.62 21.73 -14.42
C ASN A 140 0.09 23.13 -14.76
N GLU A 141 0.49 23.70 -15.90
CA GLU A 141 -0.07 24.95 -16.42
C GLU A 141 -1.59 24.82 -16.67
N LYS A 142 -2.01 23.82 -17.44
CA LYS A 142 -3.43 23.55 -17.74
C LYS A 142 -4.24 23.29 -16.48
N PHE A 143 -3.69 22.51 -15.55
CA PHE A 143 -4.34 22.15 -14.29
C PHE A 143 -4.49 23.36 -13.36
N THR A 144 -3.48 24.23 -13.30
CA THR A 144 -3.51 25.46 -12.49
C THR A 144 -4.52 26.45 -13.07
N ASN A 145 -4.57 26.60 -14.40
CA ASN A 145 -5.55 27.43 -15.09
C ASN A 145 -6.98 26.92 -14.83
N ALA A 146 -7.21 25.60 -14.92
CA ALA A 146 -8.50 25.01 -14.58
C ALA A 146 -8.88 25.24 -13.10
N LYS A 147 -7.93 25.09 -12.17
CA LYS A 147 -8.12 25.37 -10.73
C LYS A 147 -8.33 26.85 -10.39
N ASN A 148 -7.92 27.78 -11.25
CA ASN A 148 -8.12 29.20 -11.04
C ASN A 148 -9.36 29.74 -11.78
N SER A 149 -9.99 28.91 -12.62
CA SER A 149 -11.25 29.28 -13.27
C SER A 149 -12.38 29.49 -12.25
N ILE A 150 -13.16 30.55 -12.49
CA ILE A 150 -14.37 30.91 -11.73
C ILE A 150 -15.64 30.43 -12.47
N SER A 151 -15.49 29.74 -13.61
CA SER A 151 -16.62 29.24 -14.40
C SER A 151 -17.32 28.05 -13.73
N ALA A 152 -18.60 27.83 -14.08
CA ALA A 152 -19.35 26.64 -13.68
C ALA A 152 -18.72 25.33 -14.20
N ASP A 153 -17.93 25.41 -15.28
CA ASP A 153 -17.28 24.24 -15.91
C ASP A 153 -15.93 23.86 -15.27
N ARG A 154 -15.56 24.50 -14.15
CA ARG A 154 -14.28 24.27 -13.44
C ARG A 154 -14.01 22.79 -13.19
N GLU A 155 -14.99 22.06 -12.65
CA GLU A 155 -14.82 20.63 -12.32
C GLU A 155 -14.59 19.79 -13.58
N THR A 156 -15.36 20.05 -14.65
CA THR A 156 -15.20 19.40 -15.95
C THR A 156 -13.81 19.62 -16.53
N LEU A 157 -13.28 20.85 -16.47
CA LEU A 157 -11.94 21.17 -16.95
C LEU A 157 -10.86 20.44 -16.15
N ILE A 158 -11.01 20.36 -14.82
CA ILE A 158 -10.08 19.61 -13.97
C ILE A 158 -10.13 18.13 -14.31
N ASP A 159 -11.32 17.56 -14.47
CA ASP A 159 -11.48 16.15 -14.82
C ASP A 159 -10.87 15.85 -16.19
N GLU A 160 -11.09 16.68 -17.21
CA GLU A 160 -10.46 16.49 -18.53
C GLU A 160 -8.93 16.55 -18.49
N VAL A 161 -8.36 17.50 -17.74
CA VAL A 161 -6.91 17.66 -17.63
C VAL A 161 -6.28 16.48 -16.87
N THR A 162 -6.91 16.04 -15.77
CA THR A 162 -6.44 14.87 -15.01
C THR A 162 -6.63 13.56 -15.78
N ASP A 163 -7.70 13.44 -16.55
CA ASP A 163 -7.97 12.24 -17.33
C ASP A 163 -6.94 12.02 -18.46
N LYS A 164 -6.40 13.12 -19.00
CA LYS A 164 -5.34 13.09 -20.02
C LYS A 164 -4.00 12.62 -19.45
N ILE A 165 -3.60 13.11 -18.27
CA ILE A 165 -2.29 12.76 -17.68
C ILE A 165 -2.27 11.33 -17.11
N GLU A 166 -3.42 10.80 -16.71
CA GLU A 166 -3.53 9.45 -16.11
C GLU A 166 -3.70 8.34 -17.13
N LYS A 167 -3.08 8.47 -18.30
CA LYS A 167 -3.01 7.43 -19.34
C LYS A 167 -1.63 6.79 -19.40
N ASP A 168 -1.55 5.71 -20.15
CA ASP A 168 -0.33 4.97 -20.44
C ASP A 168 0.41 4.49 -19.18
N LEU A 169 -0.35 4.11 -18.15
CA LEU A 169 0.18 3.64 -16.88
C LEU A 169 0.77 2.22 -17.01
N ILE A 170 1.75 1.92 -16.16
CA ILE A 170 2.34 0.60 -15.98
C ILE A 170 1.75 -0.02 -14.72
N LEU A 171 1.16 -1.20 -14.86
CA LEU A 171 0.59 -1.96 -13.75
C LEU A 171 1.68 -2.42 -12.78
N LEU A 172 1.53 -2.10 -11.50
CA LEU A 172 2.38 -2.62 -10.42
C LEU A 172 1.74 -3.85 -9.77
N GLY A 173 0.41 -3.86 -9.66
CA GLY A 173 -0.35 -4.96 -9.09
C GLY A 173 -1.64 -4.48 -8.45
N ALA A 174 -2.10 -5.22 -7.45
CA ALA A 174 -3.31 -4.92 -6.72
C ALA A 174 -3.13 -5.13 -5.21
N THR A 175 -3.99 -4.45 -4.46
CA THR A 175 -4.14 -4.61 -3.01
C THR A 175 -5.51 -5.17 -2.69
N ALA A 176 -5.64 -5.88 -1.57
CA ALA A 176 -6.91 -6.32 -1.01
C ALA A 176 -6.92 -6.03 0.49
N VAL A 177 -7.95 -5.32 0.96
CA VAL A 177 -8.14 -4.94 2.36
C VAL A 177 -9.44 -5.55 2.85
N GLU A 178 -9.40 -6.24 3.97
CA GLU A 178 -10.59 -6.76 4.61
C GLU A 178 -11.35 -5.64 5.30
N ASP A 179 -12.61 -5.42 4.90
CA ASP A 179 -13.51 -4.58 5.68
C ASP A 179 -13.84 -5.31 6.97
N LYS A 180 -13.28 -4.84 8.09
CA LYS A 180 -13.69 -5.30 9.41
C LYS A 180 -15.12 -4.80 9.71
N LEU A 181 -16.12 -5.44 9.13
CA LEU A 181 -17.42 -5.56 9.77
C LEU A 181 -17.21 -6.40 11.03
N GLN A 182 -17.55 -5.83 12.19
CA GLN A 182 -17.23 -6.38 13.50
C GLN A 182 -17.61 -7.87 13.64
N ASN A 183 -16.63 -8.68 14.08
CA ASN A 183 -16.66 -10.04 14.63
C ASN A 183 -16.13 -11.17 13.72
N GLY A 184 -15.08 -11.86 14.18
CA GLY A 184 -14.78 -13.23 13.76
C GLY A 184 -13.30 -13.55 13.58
N MET A 185 -12.63 -13.84 14.70
CA MET A 185 -11.20 -14.16 14.85
C MET A 185 -10.78 -15.54 14.27
N GLU A 186 -11.43 -16.06 13.22
CA GLU A 186 -11.24 -17.46 12.78
C GLU A 186 -11.20 -17.71 11.26
N THR A 187 -11.43 -16.71 10.40
CA THR A 187 -11.75 -16.96 8.98
C THR A 187 -10.53 -17.18 8.07
N ALA A 188 -9.36 -16.60 8.39
CA ALA A 188 -8.19 -16.61 7.49
C ALA A 188 -7.55 -18.01 7.30
N ILE A 189 -7.64 -18.88 8.31
CA ILE A 189 -7.03 -20.22 8.28
C ILE A 189 -7.83 -21.18 7.37
N ASN A 190 -9.16 -21.07 7.37
CA ASN A 190 -10.04 -21.96 6.60
C ASN A 190 -10.02 -21.66 5.09
N ILE A 191 -9.78 -20.41 4.69
CA ILE A 191 -9.70 -20.00 3.28
C ILE A 191 -8.38 -20.47 2.63
N GLY A 192 -7.28 -20.50 3.39
CA GLY A 192 -5.97 -20.95 2.89
C GLY A 192 -5.94 -22.41 2.44
N PHE A 193 -6.64 -23.30 3.16
CA PHE A 193 -6.77 -24.71 2.79
C PHE A 193 -7.79 -24.95 1.67
N ALA A 194 -8.89 -24.19 1.63
CA ALA A 194 -9.94 -24.38 0.62
C ALA A 194 -9.53 -23.96 -0.80
N CYS A 195 -8.61 -22.99 -0.93
CA CYS A 195 -8.29 -22.37 -2.22
C CYS A 195 -7.03 -22.91 -2.91
N SER A 196 -6.41 -24.00 -2.44
CA SER A 196 -5.14 -24.53 -3.01
C SER A 196 -4.03 -23.46 -3.16
N LEU A 197 -4.11 -22.37 -2.38
CA LEU A 197 -3.16 -21.26 -2.37
C LEU A 197 -1.82 -21.63 -1.71
N LEU A 198 -1.80 -22.77 -1.01
CA LEU A 198 -0.59 -23.41 -0.48
C LEU A 198 -0.24 -24.61 -1.36
N ARG A 199 0.82 -24.50 -2.16
CA ARG A 199 1.35 -25.62 -2.98
C ARG A 199 2.36 -26.43 -2.16
N GLN A 200 2.57 -27.72 -2.51
CA GLN A 200 3.67 -28.52 -1.95
C GLN A 200 5.02 -27.81 -2.21
N GLY A 201 5.68 -27.39 -1.13
CA GLY A 201 6.92 -26.62 -1.15
C GLY A 201 6.82 -25.25 -0.50
N MET A 202 5.62 -24.70 -0.33
CA MET A 202 5.41 -23.48 0.46
C MET A 202 5.47 -23.82 1.95
N ARG A 203 6.43 -23.23 2.69
CA ARG A 203 6.50 -23.40 4.15
C ARG A 203 5.68 -22.33 4.83
N GLN A 204 4.71 -22.78 5.63
CA GLN A 204 3.85 -21.93 6.43
C GLN A 204 4.63 -21.33 7.61
N ILE A 205 4.57 -20.01 7.76
CA ILE A 205 5.08 -19.30 8.94
C ILE A 205 3.85 -18.79 9.69
N MET A 206 3.52 -19.47 10.79
CA MET A 206 2.41 -19.10 11.66
C MET A 206 2.95 -18.29 12.82
N ILE A 207 2.39 -17.09 13.03
CA ILE A 207 2.69 -16.26 14.20
C ILE A 207 1.50 -16.39 15.14
N THR A 208 1.71 -17.04 16.28
CA THR A 208 0.68 -17.24 17.29
C THR A 208 1.10 -16.63 18.63
N LEU A 209 0.10 -16.12 19.36
CA LEU A 209 0.25 -15.67 20.74
C LEU A 209 -0.15 -16.76 21.75
N GLU A 210 -0.57 -17.93 21.28
CA GLU A 210 -0.93 -19.10 22.09
C GLU A 210 0.30 -19.84 22.63
N SER A 211 1.25 -19.12 23.21
CA SER A 211 2.30 -19.76 23.99
C SER A 211 1.79 -20.07 25.41
N PRO A 212 2.20 -21.20 26.02
CA PRO A 212 1.83 -21.50 27.41
C PRO A 212 2.18 -20.38 28.39
N GLU A 213 3.28 -19.65 28.12
CA GLU A 213 3.75 -18.51 28.90
C GLU A 213 2.78 -17.33 28.84
N ILE A 214 2.26 -16.99 27.66
CA ILE A 214 1.31 -15.88 27.47
C ILE A 214 -0.05 -16.24 28.08
N GLN A 215 -0.50 -17.50 27.97
CA GLN A 215 -1.76 -17.95 28.57
C GLN A 215 -1.74 -17.95 30.10
N VAL A 216 -0.58 -18.21 30.72
CA VAL A 216 -0.42 -18.08 32.18
C VAL A 216 -0.49 -16.61 32.58
N LEU A 217 0.23 -15.73 31.88
CA LEU A 217 0.23 -14.29 32.16
C LEU A 217 -1.17 -13.66 31.97
N GLU A 218 -1.95 -14.14 31.00
CA GLU A 218 -3.35 -13.74 30.80
C GLU A 218 -4.26 -14.12 31.97
N LYS A 219 -4.03 -15.27 32.60
CA LYS A 219 -4.76 -15.69 33.81
C LYS A 219 -4.36 -14.88 35.05
N GLU A 220 -3.12 -14.41 35.09
CA GLU A 220 -2.60 -13.58 36.18
C GLU A 220 -2.97 -12.09 36.04
N GLY A 221 -3.40 -11.66 34.84
CA GLY A 221 -3.93 -10.32 34.60
C GLY A 221 -2.88 -9.20 34.49
N ASP A 222 -1.59 -9.55 34.45
CA ASP A 222 -0.49 -8.58 34.30
C ASP A 222 -0.34 -8.13 32.84
N LYS A 223 -1.07 -7.06 32.50
CA LYS A 223 -1.14 -6.51 31.14
C LYS A 223 0.21 -6.04 30.58
N ASP A 224 1.13 -5.59 31.43
CA ASP A 224 2.43 -5.09 30.98
C ASP A 224 3.40 -6.25 30.70
N ALA A 225 3.37 -7.30 31.52
CA ALA A 225 4.10 -8.54 31.27
C ALA A 225 3.57 -9.26 30.02
N ILE A 226 2.25 -9.38 29.85
CA ILE A 226 1.63 -9.97 28.64
C ILE A 226 2.10 -9.20 27.39
N THR A 227 2.03 -7.87 27.41
CA THR A 227 2.38 -7.05 26.24
C THR A 227 3.86 -7.21 25.86
N THR A 228 4.74 -7.33 26.85
CA THR A 228 6.18 -7.46 26.65
C THR A 228 6.54 -8.84 26.11
N THR A 229 6.00 -9.90 26.73
CA THR A 229 6.23 -11.29 26.33
C THR A 229 5.62 -11.61 24.96
N SER A 230 4.41 -11.13 24.69
CA SER A 230 3.75 -11.25 23.38
C SER A 230 4.55 -10.57 22.27
N ARG A 231 5.10 -9.37 22.54
CA ARG A 231 5.95 -8.67 21.57
C ARG A 231 7.24 -9.42 21.27
N ALA A 232 7.92 -9.91 22.30
CA ALA A 232 9.15 -10.69 22.12
C ALA A 232 8.89 -11.98 21.32
N SER A 233 7.79 -12.68 21.64
CA SER A 233 7.37 -13.89 20.94
C SER A 233 7.03 -13.63 19.47
N ILE A 234 6.27 -12.58 19.17
CA ILE A 234 5.95 -12.17 17.79
C ILE A 234 7.23 -11.82 17.02
N LEU A 235 8.12 -11.01 17.61
CA LEU A 235 9.38 -10.61 16.98
C LEU A 235 10.26 -11.82 16.66
N GLN A 236 10.33 -12.79 17.57
CA GLN A 236 11.10 -14.01 17.35
C GLN A 236 10.50 -14.88 16.23
N GLN A 237 9.18 -15.01 16.18
CA GLN A 237 8.48 -15.77 15.14
C GLN A 237 8.61 -15.10 13.76
N ILE A 238 8.52 -13.77 13.69
CA ILE A 238 8.77 -12.98 12.47
C ILE A 238 10.23 -13.11 12.02
N THR A 239 11.19 -13.03 12.95
CA THR A 239 12.62 -13.11 12.62
C THR A 239 12.97 -14.50 12.08
N ARG A 240 12.50 -15.56 12.75
CA ARG A 240 12.63 -16.94 12.24
C ARG A 240 11.96 -17.10 10.88
N GLY A 241 10.80 -16.50 10.66
CA GLY A 241 10.12 -16.51 9.37
C GLY A 241 10.90 -15.80 8.26
N LYS A 242 11.47 -14.63 8.58
CA LYS A 242 12.31 -13.84 7.68
C LYS A 242 13.57 -14.59 7.28
N ASP A 243 14.29 -15.20 8.22
CA ASP A 243 15.51 -15.96 7.94
C ASP A 243 15.24 -17.17 7.01
N HIS A 244 14.07 -17.80 7.14
CA HIS A 244 13.65 -18.88 6.23
C HIS A 244 13.24 -18.37 4.84
N ALA A 245 12.63 -17.18 4.75
CA ALA A 245 12.28 -16.56 3.47
C ALA A 245 13.51 -16.08 2.69
N TYR A 246 14.55 -15.57 3.38
CA TYR A 246 15.79 -15.10 2.77
C TYR A 246 16.66 -16.20 2.15
N SER A 247 16.43 -17.47 2.51
CA SER A 247 17.11 -18.63 1.92
C SER A 247 16.62 -18.96 0.49
N ILE A 248 15.44 -18.46 0.09
CA ILE A 248 14.81 -18.78 -1.20
C ILE A 248 14.93 -17.58 -2.14
N LYS A 249 15.73 -17.74 -3.21
CA LYS A 249 15.87 -16.78 -4.31
C LYS A 249 14.52 -16.56 -5.02
N TRP A 250 14.11 -15.28 -5.11
CA TRP A 250 13.11 -14.63 -5.99
C TRP A 250 11.64 -14.47 -5.57
N GLY A 251 11.13 -13.26 -5.89
CA GLY A 251 9.77 -12.99 -6.33
C GLY A 251 8.77 -12.60 -5.24
N LEU A 252 8.77 -11.34 -4.81
CA LEU A 252 7.67 -10.77 -4.00
C LEU A 252 6.38 -10.80 -4.83
N ARG A 253 5.58 -11.84 -4.62
CA ARG A 253 4.28 -12.07 -5.26
C ARG A 253 3.21 -12.03 -4.16
N GLY A 254 2.51 -10.90 -4.08
CA GLY A 254 1.33 -10.70 -3.24
C GLY A 254 1.61 -10.64 -1.73
N ILE A 255 1.09 -9.62 -1.06
CA ILE A 255 1.15 -9.50 0.40
C ILE A 255 -0.27 -9.25 0.89
N CYS A 256 -0.76 -10.17 1.74
CA CYS A 256 -2.02 -10.05 2.46
C CYS A 256 -1.68 -9.70 3.91
N ILE A 257 -2.25 -8.61 4.46
CA ILE A 257 -1.97 -8.15 5.82
C ILE A 257 -3.26 -8.10 6.61
N ASN A 258 -3.29 -8.88 7.68
CA ASN A 258 -4.35 -8.85 8.69
C ASN A 258 -3.96 -7.88 9.80
N HIS A 259 -4.95 -7.13 10.28
CA HIS A 259 -4.81 -6.23 11.43
C HIS A 259 -5.24 -6.87 12.73
#